data_AF-A0A8I3AEZ0-F1
#
_entry.id   AF-A0A8I3AEZ0-F1
#
_cell.length_a   1.000
_cell.length_b   1.000
_cell.length_c   1.000
_cell.angle_alpha   90.00
_cell.angle_beta   90.00
_cell.angle_gamma   90.00
#
_symmetry.space_group_name_H-M   'P 1'
#
loop_
_entity.id
_entity.type
_entity.pdbx_description
1 polymer ?
#
loop_
_entity_poly.entity_id
_entity_poly.type
_entity_poly.pdbx_seq_one_letter_code
_entity_poly.pdbx_strand_id
1 'polypeptide(L)'
;MERLAWNILFTVVEYPELGFKATREVFMRDDGSASSTAHSMQSHPSHPRLAELISKYPKSASALFQTFNDVTLSHKWTDIQVLELPQCGRGAIKGLRPSLTAGEPSSTCVVVPCGLAEPISTSWIRDAFAASDTQLADAPETLFVAICSGDSSIVYYKISKGIIKPQI
;
A
#
# COMPACT_ATOMS: atom_id res chain seq x y z
N MET A 1 -9.25 19.52 -29.91
CA MET A 1 -9.79 18.20 -29.54
C MET A 1 -9.32 17.89 -28.14
N GLU A 2 -10.26 17.45 -27.31
CA GLU A 2 -10.37 17.73 -25.87
C GLU A 2 -9.20 17.25 -25.02
N ARG A 3 -8.52 18.20 -24.37
CA ARG A 3 -7.77 17.96 -23.15
C ARG A 3 -8.79 17.84 -22.03
N LEU A 4 -9.21 16.61 -21.71
CA LEU A 4 -9.92 16.35 -20.46
C LEU A 4 -8.93 16.61 -19.33
N ALA A 5 -9.01 17.81 -18.78
CA ALA A 5 -8.45 18.17 -17.49
C ALA A 5 -9.08 17.22 -16.47
N TRP A 6 -8.32 16.21 -16.05
CA TRP A 6 -8.69 15.40 -14.92
C TRP A 6 -8.54 16.27 -13.67
N ASN A 7 -9.65 16.89 -13.29
CA ASN A 7 -9.79 17.61 -12.04
C ASN A 7 -9.25 16.75 -10.90
N ILE A 8 -8.26 17.29 -10.21
CA ILE A 8 -7.72 16.79 -8.96
C ILE A 8 -8.85 16.85 -7.93
N LEU A 9 -9.62 15.77 -7.82
CA LEU A 9 -10.62 15.64 -6.77
C LEU A 9 -9.97 14.91 -5.60
N PHE A 10 -9.57 15.67 -4.58
CA PHE A 10 -9.35 15.16 -3.23
C PHE A 10 -10.66 14.49 -2.78
N THR A 11 -10.79 13.20 -3.04
CA THR A 11 -11.96 12.45 -2.61
C THR A 11 -11.64 11.86 -1.26
N VAL A 12 -11.95 12.63 -0.20
CA VAL A 12 -12.10 12.06 1.14
C VAL A 12 -13.43 11.33 1.13
N VAL A 13 -13.41 10.01 1.29
CA VAL A 13 -14.64 9.22 1.46
C VAL A 13 -14.73 8.84 2.93
N GLU A 14 -15.78 9.33 3.58
CA GLU A 14 -16.09 9.02 4.98
C GLU A 14 -17.14 7.91 5.05
N TYR A 15 -16.89 6.89 5.85
CA TYR A 15 -17.83 5.80 6.10
C TYR A 15 -18.22 5.80 7.59
N PRO A 16 -19.10 6.72 8.03
CA PRO A 16 -19.43 6.91 9.44
C PRO A 16 -20.05 5.67 10.09
N GLU A 17 -20.87 4.91 9.35
CA GLU A 17 -21.46 3.63 9.78
C GLU A 17 -20.43 2.52 10.03
N LEU A 18 -19.20 2.68 9.50
CA LEU A 18 -18.17 1.65 9.48
C LEU A 18 -16.92 2.03 10.28
N GLY A 19 -16.83 3.27 10.77
CA GLY A 19 -15.73 3.73 11.62
C GLY A 19 -14.37 3.83 10.92
N PHE A 20 -14.36 4.19 9.63
CA PHE A 20 -13.11 4.42 8.87
C PHE A 20 -13.15 5.70 8.05
N LYS A 21 -11.96 6.28 7.84
CA LYS A 21 -11.72 7.39 6.90
C LYS A 21 -10.66 6.99 5.88
N ALA A 22 -10.95 7.23 4.60
CA ALA A 22 -10.02 7.00 3.50
C ALA A 22 -9.60 8.32 2.86
N THR A 23 -8.29 8.56 2.77
CA THR A 23 -7.70 9.72 2.08
C THR A 23 -6.76 9.22 0.99
N ARG A 24 -6.96 9.68 -0.24
CA ARG A 24 -6.06 9.37 -1.37
C ARG A 24 -4.80 10.24 -1.31
N GLU A 25 -3.62 9.62 -1.30
CA GLU A 25 -2.34 10.29 -1.57
C GLU A 25 -1.84 9.84 -2.96
N VAL A 26 -1.86 10.75 -3.93
CA VAL A 26 -1.37 10.46 -5.29
C VAL A 26 0.13 10.69 -5.33
N PHE A 27 0.89 9.62 -5.59
CA PHE A 27 2.30 9.71 -5.93
C PHE A 27 2.44 9.48 -7.44
N MET A 28 2.85 10.52 -8.16
CA MET A 28 3.17 10.42 -9.58
C MET A 28 4.55 9.79 -9.73
N ARG A 29 4.67 8.73 -10.52
CA ARG A 29 5.95 8.23 -11.04
C ARG A 29 6.09 8.60 -12.51
N ASP A 30 7.33 8.90 -12.91
CA ASP A 30 7.72 9.09 -14.30
C ASP A 30 7.87 7.70 -14.95
N ASP A 31 7.21 7.48 -16.08
CA ASP A 31 7.01 6.15 -16.69
C ASP A 31 8.28 5.59 -17.32
N GLY A 32 8.58 4.34 -16.99
CA GLY A 32 9.62 3.54 -17.62
C GLY A 32 9.15 2.11 -17.85
N SER A 33 8.42 1.89 -18.95
CA SER A 33 8.32 0.66 -19.76
C SER A 33 8.63 -0.68 -19.05
N ALA A 34 7.59 -1.47 -18.73
CA ALA A 34 7.70 -2.84 -18.25
C ALA A 34 7.26 -3.88 -19.30
N SER A 35 8.07 -4.92 -19.53
CA SER A 35 7.71 -6.14 -20.29
C SER A 35 8.28 -7.39 -19.62
N SER A 36 7.44 -8.43 -19.51
CA SER A 36 7.68 -9.82 -19.00
C SER A 36 8.01 -10.01 -17.51
N THR A 37 6.96 -10.20 -16.69
CA THR A 37 6.99 -10.18 -15.21
C THR A 37 7.23 -11.52 -14.49
N ALA A 38 7.09 -12.69 -15.13
CA ALA A 38 7.19 -13.96 -14.40
C ALA A 38 8.64 -14.45 -14.14
N HIS A 39 9.51 -14.38 -15.15
CA HIS A 39 10.92 -14.79 -15.03
C HIS A 39 11.79 -13.73 -14.32
N SER A 40 11.46 -12.45 -14.52
CA SER A 40 12.17 -11.30 -13.93
C SER A 40 12.03 -11.24 -12.40
N MET A 41 10.88 -11.62 -11.85
CA MET A 41 10.67 -11.62 -10.40
C MET A 41 11.60 -12.59 -9.68
N GLN A 42 11.84 -13.80 -10.20
CA GLN A 42 12.63 -14.83 -9.52
C GLN A 42 14.12 -14.50 -9.41
N SER A 43 14.65 -13.72 -10.35
CA SER A 43 16.06 -13.31 -10.39
C SER A 43 16.32 -11.95 -9.73
N HIS A 44 15.29 -11.27 -9.23
CA HIS A 44 15.43 -9.92 -8.69
C HIS A 44 15.95 -9.93 -7.23
N PRO A 45 16.82 -8.98 -6.82
CA PRO A 45 17.39 -8.94 -5.47
C PRO A 45 16.36 -8.88 -4.32
N SER A 46 15.15 -8.38 -4.57
CA SER A 46 14.06 -8.36 -3.57
C SER A 46 13.30 -9.69 -3.45
N HIS A 47 13.46 -10.60 -4.42
CA HIS A 47 12.72 -11.86 -4.47
C HIS A 47 12.92 -12.75 -3.24
N PRO A 48 14.14 -12.96 -2.70
CA PRO A 48 14.31 -13.82 -1.53
C PRO A 48 13.51 -13.35 -0.31
N ARG A 49 13.32 -12.03 -0.16
CA ARG A 49 12.52 -11.45 0.94
C ARG A 49 11.01 -11.62 0.75
N LEU A 50 10.56 -11.85 -0.47
CA LEU A 50 9.15 -11.93 -0.84
C LEU A 50 8.71 -13.35 -1.21
N ALA A 51 9.65 -14.27 -1.44
CA ALA A 51 9.41 -15.58 -2.06
C ALA A 51 8.33 -16.39 -1.33
N GLU A 52 8.37 -16.42 0.00
CA GLU A 52 7.37 -17.15 0.80
C GLU A 52 5.96 -16.58 0.58
N LEU A 53 5.80 -15.25 0.67
CA LEU A 53 4.51 -14.59 0.52
C LEU A 53 4.00 -14.60 -0.92
N ILE A 54 4.91 -14.50 -1.90
CA ILE A 54 4.57 -14.63 -3.32
C ILE A 54 4.03 -16.04 -3.60
N SER A 55 4.67 -17.07 -3.05
CA SER A 55 4.21 -18.45 -3.21
C SER A 55 2.88 -18.70 -2.48
N LYS A 56 2.71 -18.12 -1.28
CA LYS A 56 1.51 -18.30 -0.45
C LYS A 56 0.30 -17.53 -0.99
N TYR A 57 0.53 -16.33 -1.53
CA TYR A 57 -0.50 -15.41 -2.03
C TYR A 57 -0.25 -14.99 -3.47
N PRO A 58 -0.35 -15.92 -4.45
CA PRO A 58 0.01 -15.65 -5.84
C PRO A 58 -0.86 -14.57 -6.50
N LYS A 59 -2.12 -14.42 -6.06
CA LYS A 59 -3.05 -13.40 -6.59
C LYS A 59 -2.55 -11.97 -6.33
N SER A 60 -1.86 -11.74 -5.21
CA SER A 60 -1.32 -10.43 -4.84
C SER A 60 0.19 -10.30 -5.09
N ALA A 61 0.83 -11.32 -5.66
CA ALA A 61 2.28 -11.37 -5.81
C ALA A 61 2.83 -10.17 -6.62
N SER A 62 2.19 -9.84 -7.73
CA SER A 62 2.60 -8.69 -8.56
C SER A 62 2.46 -7.37 -7.81
N ALA A 63 1.34 -7.15 -7.12
CA ALA A 63 1.12 -5.93 -6.34
C ALA A 63 2.13 -5.82 -5.18
N LEU A 64 2.41 -6.92 -4.49
CA LEU A 64 3.42 -6.98 -3.43
C LEU A 64 4.82 -6.63 -3.94
N PHE A 65 5.22 -7.23 -5.05
CA PHE A 65 6.53 -6.98 -5.64
C PHE A 65 6.69 -5.55 -6.15
N GLN A 66 5.69 -5.03 -6.87
CA GLN A 66 5.67 -3.65 -7.35
C GLN A 66 5.72 -2.65 -6.20
N THR A 67 4.88 -2.85 -5.18
CA THR A 67 4.84 -1.96 -4.01
C THR A 67 6.15 -2.00 -3.24
N PHE A 68 6.78 -3.18 -3.08
CA PHE A 68 8.07 -3.31 -2.42
C PHE A 68 9.17 -2.52 -3.13
N ASN A 69 9.25 -2.65 -4.45
CA ASN A 69 10.22 -1.89 -5.23
C ASN A 69 9.89 -0.40 -5.20
N ASP A 70 8.61 -0.01 -5.18
CA ASP A 70 8.17 1.37 -5.03
C ASP A 70 8.64 2.03 -3.74
N VAL A 71 8.26 1.43 -2.61
CA VAL A 71 8.60 2.00 -1.31
C VAL A 71 10.10 2.02 -1.08
N THR A 72 10.83 0.99 -1.54
CA THR A 72 12.27 0.88 -1.32
C THR A 72 13.08 1.79 -2.26
N LEU A 73 12.75 1.83 -3.55
CA LEU A 73 13.59 2.49 -4.56
C LEU A 73 13.15 3.93 -4.86
N SER A 74 11.85 4.18 -4.94
CA SER A 74 11.33 5.52 -5.25
C SER A 74 11.06 6.33 -4.01
N HIS A 75 10.34 5.76 -3.03
CA HIS A 75 10.05 6.48 -1.80
C HIS A 75 11.17 6.39 -0.76
N LYS A 76 12.20 5.56 -1.01
CA LYS A 76 13.40 5.43 -0.19
C LYS A 76 13.10 5.14 1.28
N TRP A 77 12.07 4.31 1.51
CA TRP A 77 11.76 3.83 2.85
C TRP A 77 12.91 2.97 3.38
N THR A 78 13.15 3.08 4.68
CA THR A 78 14.19 2.32 5.39
C THR A 78 13.55 1.38 6.42
N ASP A 79 14.36 0.52 7.05
CA ASP A 79 13.87 -0.50 8.00
C ASP A 79 12.70 -1.34 7.44
N ILE A 80 12.84 -1.79 6.19
CA ILE A 80 11.80 -2.54 5.49
C ILE A 80 11.66 -3.94 6.08
N GLN A 81 10.44 -4.25 6.52
CA GLN A 81 10.01 -5.56 6.98
C GLN A 81 8.80 -6.00 6.17
N VAL A 82 8.80 -7.24 5.71
CA VAL A 82 7.66 -7.82 5.00
C VAL A 82 6.91 -8.71 5.99
N LEU A 83 5.61 -8.48 6.10
CA LEU A 83 4.75 -9.10 7.11
C LEU A 83 3.68 -9.94 6.42
N GLU A 84 3.27 -11.01 7.08
CA GLU A 84 2.08 -11.75 6.70
C GLU A 84 0.86 -11.21 7.46
N LEU A 85 -0.22 -10.93 6.74
CA LEU A 85 -1.54 -10.62 7.30
C LEU A 85 -2.53 -11.75 6.94
N PRO A 86 -2.54 -12.86 7.69
CA PRO A 86 -3.29 -14.06 7.29
C PRO A 86 -4.81 -13.86 7.30
N GLN A 87 -5.34 -13.00 8.17
CA GLN A 87 -6.77 -12.74 8.28
C GLN A 87 -7.34 -12.05 7.03
N CYS A 88 -6.54 -11.23 6.34
CA CYS A 88 -6.91 -10.65 5.06
C CYS A 88 -6.26 -11.35 3.85
N GLY A 89 -5.50 -12.44 4.12
CA GLY A 89 -4.85 -13.29 3.13
C GLY A 89 -3.85 -12.55 2.24
N ARG A 90 -3.02 -11.68 2.82
CA ARG A 90 -2.08 -10.83 2.06
C ARG A 90 -0.72 -10.68 2.75
N GLY A 91 0.28 -10.32 1.95
CA GLY A 91 1.51 -9.74 2.47
C GLY A 91 1.34 -8.23 2.69
N ALA A 92 2.08 -7.68 3.64
CA ALA A 92 2.18 -6.25 3.89
C ALA A 92 3.64 -5.83 4.02
N ILE A 93 3.89 -4.53 3.89
CA ILE A 93 5.23 -3.95 3.98
C ILE A 93 5.23 -2.89 5.06
N LYS A 94 6.03 -3.10 6.10
CA LYS A 94 6.32 -2.12 7.14
C LYS A 94 7.65 -1.46 6.86
N GLY A 95 7.75 -0.17 7.15
CA GLY A 95 9.03 0.54 7.13
C GLY A 95 8.92 1.98 7.60
N LEU A 96 10.06 2.65 7.64
CA LEU A 96 10.19 4.07 7.96
C LEU A 96 10.03 4.89 6.68
N ARG A 97 8.92 5.61 6.60
CA ARG A 97 8.67 6.60 5.55
C ARG A 97 9.49 7.86 5.83
N PRO A 98 10.32 8.34 4.88
CA PRO A 98 11.01 9.61 5.03
C PRO A 98 10.02 10.77 5.20
N SER A 99 10.36 11.72 6.06
CA SER A 99 9.58 12.95 6.15
C SER A 99 9.79 13.82 4.90
N LEU A 100 8.73 14.54 4.51
CA LEU A 100 8.77 15.50 3.41
C LEU A 100 9.50 16.80 3.80
N THR A 101 9.62 17.07 5.10
CA THR A 101 10.27 18.27 5.64
C THR A 101 11.61 17.89 6.25
N ALA A 102 12.67 18.58 5.86
CA ALA A 102 13.99 18.38 6.42
C ALA A 102 13.99 18.68 7.94
N GLY A 103 14.43 17.71 8.74
CA GLY A 103 14.48 17.82 10.21
C GLY A 103 13.35 17.13 10.95
N GLU A 104 12.28 16.73 10.25
CA GLU A 104 11.18 15.96 10.85
C GLU A 104 11.52 14.46 10.88
N PRO A 105 11.11 13.74 11.95
CA PRO A 105 11.41 12.32 12.09
C PRO A 105 10.69 11.48 11.02
N SER A 106 11.31 10.37 10.65
CA SER A 106 10.65 9.38 9.79
C SER A 106 9.49 8.73 10.54
N SER A 107 8.43 8.39 9.81
CA SER A 107 7.22 7.79 10.39
C SER A 107 7.13 6.31 10.02
N THR A 108 6.94 5.44 11.01
CA THR A 108 6.64 4.03 10.74
C THR A 108 5.29 3.92 10.04
N CYS A 109 5.28 3.27 8.90
CA CYS A 109 4.09 3.08 8.08
C CYS A 109 3.96 1.61 7.68
N VAL A 110 2.73 1.14 7.50
CA VAL A 110 2.42 -0.20 6.99
C VAL A 110 1.59 -0.05 5.73
N VAL A 111 1.98 -0.76 4.67
CA VAL A 111 1.34 -0.77 3.37
C VAL A 111 0.81 -2.17 3.06
N VAL A 112 -0.45 -2.27 2.67
CA VAL A 112 -1.08 -3.50 2.18
C VAL A 112 -1.31 -3.37 0.67
N PRO A 113 -0.58 -4.13 -0.18
CA PRO A 113 -0.73 -4.09 -1.62
C PRO A 113 -1.98 -4.80 -2.13
N CYS A 114 -2.61 -4.23 -3.15
CA CYS A 114 -3.79 -4.79 -3.83
C CYS A 114 -3.71 -4.47 -5.33
N GLY A 115 -4.11 -5.39 -6.20
CA GLY A 115 -4.33 -5.10 -7.61
C GLY A 115 -5.60 -4.26 -7.84
N LEU A 116 -5.62 -3.47 -8.91
CA LEU A 116 -6.76 -2.62 -9.29
C LEU A 116 -8.07 -3.40 -9.49
N ALA A 117 -7.98 -4.62 -10.01
CA ALA A 117 -9.14 -5.48 -10.25
C ALA A 117 -9.52 -6.33 -9.01
N GLU A 118 -8.77 -6.24 -7.91
CA GLU A 118 -9.09 -6.98 -6.70
C GLU A 118 -10.21 -6.29 -5.92
N PRO A 119 -11.27 -7.01 -5.51
CA PRO A 119 -12.33 -6.42 -4.71
C PRO A 119 -11.82 -6.15 -3.29
N ILE A 120 -11.88 -4.88 -2.87
CA ILE A 120 -11.55 -4.45 -1.49
C ILE A 120 -12.87 -4.22 -0.76
N SER A 121 -13.21 -5.12 0.16
CA SER A 121 -14.38 -4.95 1.03
C SER A 121 -14.00 -4.26 2.35
N THR A 122 -15.00 -3.74 3.04
CA THR A 122 -14.83 -3.13 4.37
C THR A 122 -14.46 -4.17 5.43
N SER A 123 -14.96 -5.41 5.29
CA SER A 123 -14.54 -6.54 6.12
C SER A 123 -13.04 -6.84 5.93
N TRP A 124 -12.55 -6.83 4.68
CA TRP A 124 -11.14 -7.05 4.40
C TRP A 124 -10.24 -5.98 5.04
N ILE A 125 -10.66 -4.71 5.03
CA ILE A 125 -9.94 -3.61 5.70
C ILE A 125 -9.88 -3.85 7.21
N ARG A 126 -11.01 -4.25 7.82
CA ARG A 126 -11.06 -4.59 9.25
C ARG A 126 -10.11 -5.75 9.57
N ASP A 127 -10.11 -6.79 8.73
CA ASP A 127 -9.25 -7.96 8.91
C ASP A 127 -7.77 -7.58 8.76
N ALA A 128 -7.43 -6.64 7.87
CA ALA A 128 -6.06 -6.12 7.73
C ALA A 128 -5.59 -5.36 8.98
N PHE A 129 -6.46 -4.55 9.58
CA PHE A 129 -6.16 -3.91 10.87
C PHE A 129 -6.02 -4.94 12.00
N ALA A 130 -6.95 -5.89 12.13
CA ALA A 130 -6.89 -6.93 13.16
C ALA A 130 -5.63 -7.82 13.03
N ALA A 131 -5.24 -8.15 11.80
CA ALA A 131 -4.00 -8.85 11.50
C ALA A 131 -2.78 -8.04 11.92
N SER A 132 -2.77 -6.74 11.59
CA SER A 132 -1.69 -5.83 11.95
C SER A 132 -1.54 -5.72 13.46
N ASP A 133 -2.64 -5.61 14.20
CA ASP A 133 -2.66 -5.54 15.67
C ASP A 133 -2.10 -6.81 16.32
N THR A 134 -2.26 -7.96 15.66
CA THR A 134 -1.71 -9.25 16.14
C THR A 134 -0.22 -9.38 15.83
N GLN A 135 0.21 -8.90 14.67
CA GLN A 135 1.59 -9.07 14.18
C GLN A 135 2.56 -7.98 14.69
N LEU A 136 2.03 -6.83 15.10
CA LEU A 136 2.81 -5.67 15.49
C LEU A 136 2.54 -5.32 16.95
N ALA A 137 3.60 -5.26 17.75
CA ALA A 137 3.52 -4.81 19.14
C ALA A 137 3.00 -3.37 19.27
N ASP A 138 3.28 -2.53 18.26
CA ASP A 138 2.74 -1.19 18.12
C ASP A 138 1.77 -1.17 16.94
N ALA A 139 0.50 -1.35 17.27
CA ALA A 139 -0.60 -1.46 16.32
C ALA A 139 -0.78 -0.13 15.56
N PRO A 140 -0.76 -0.14 14.21
CA PRO A 140 -0.91 1.10 13.46
C PRO A 140 -2.34 1.63 13.55
N GLU A 141 -2.48 2.90 13.93
CA GLU A 141 -3.74 3.65 13.81
C GLU A 141 -4.12 3.90 12.33
N THR A 142 -3.16 3.73 11.42
CA THR A 142 -3.35 3.96 10.00
C THR A 142 -2.60 2.91 9.16
N LEU A 143 -3.30 2.37 8.17
CA LEU A 143 -2.71 1.56 7.10
C LEU A 143 -2.75 2.31 5.78
N PHE A 144 -1.75 2.07 4.94
CA PHE A 144 -1.79 2.47 3.54
C PHE A 144 -2.23 1.28 2.69
N VAL A 145 -3.17 1.49 1.79
CA VAL A 145 -3.54 0.52 0.76
C VAL A 145 -2.91 0.96 -0.55
N ALA A 146 -2.00 0.17 -1.09
CA ALA A 146 -1.35 0.44 -2.37
C ALA A 146 -2.10 -0.28 -3.48
N ILE A 147 -2.79 0.46 -4.35
CA ILE A 147 -3.53 -0.08 -5.49
C ILE A 147 -2.62 -0.04 -6.72
N CYS A 148 -2.22 -1.23 -7.18
CA CYS A 148 -1.36 -1.43 -8.34
C CYS A 148 -2.18 -1.72 -9.60
N SER A 149 -1.97 -0.97 -10.67
CA SER A 149 -2.56 -1.22 -11.99
C SER A 149 -1.62 -2.02 -12.90
N GLY A 150 -2.17 -2.57 -13.98
CA GLY A 150 -1.43 -3.43 -14.92
C GLY A 150 -0.33 -2.70 -15.71
N ASP A 151 -0.38 -1.37 -15.77
CA ASP A 151 0.63 -0.49 -16.34
C ASP A 151 1.76 -0.15 -15.34
N SER A 152 1.78 -0.79 -14.15
CA SER A 152 2.74 -0.54 -13.06
C SER A 152 2.59 0.80 -12.34
N SER A 153 1.48 1.52 -12.55
CA SER A 153 1.13 2.66 -11.70
C SER A 153 0.67 2.19 -10.32
N ILE A 154 1.01 2.96 -9.27
CA ILE A 154 0.62 2.66 -7.89
C ILE A 154 -0.01 3.90 -7.25
N VAL A 155 -1.18 3.73 -6.63
CA VAL A 155 -1.85 4.78 -5.86
C VAL A 155 -1.97 4.36 -4.40
N TYR A 156 -1.64 5.26 -3.48
CA TYR A 156 -1.68 5.00 -2.04
C TYR A 156 -2.91 5.63 -1.41
N TYR A 157 -3.71 4.82 -0.70
CA TYR A 157 -4.83 5.29 0.10
C TYR A 157 -4.49 5.14 1.57
N LYS A 158 -4.48 6.24 2.30
CA LYS A 158 -4.34 6.26 3.75
C LYS A 158 -5.70 5.94 4.38
N ILE A 159 -5.77 4.82 5.10
CA ILE A 159 -6.94 4.37 5.85
C ILE A 159 -6.63 4.48 7.34
N SER A 160 -7.46 5.19 8.10
CA SER A 160 -7.28 5.34 9.55
C SER A 160 -8.42 4.68 10.33
N LYS A 161 -8.09 4.12 11.51
CA LYS A 161 -9.09 3.61 12.46
C LYS A 161 -9.94 4.76 13.00
N GLY A 162 -11.25 4.51 13.17
CA GLY A 162 -12.18 5.42 13.84
C GLY A 162 -12.84 6.46 12.93
N ILE A 163 -13.70 7.27 13.57
CA ILE A 163 -14.37 8.43 12.96
C ILE A 163 -13.52 9.66 13.26
N ILE A 164 -12.74 10.13 12.29
CA ILE A 164 -12.01 11.41 12.45
C ILE A 164 -12.99 12.54 12.16
N LYS A 165 -13.35 13.32 13.18
CA LYS A 165 -14.20 14.51 13.05
C LYS A 165 -13.66 15.40 11.92
N PRO A 166 -14.46 15.77 10.90
CA PRO A 166 -14.00 16.69 9.87
C PRO A 166 -13.53 17.98 10.56
N GLN A 167 -12.30 18.40 10.23
CA GLN A 167 -11.79 19.68 10.68
C GLN A 167 -12.63 20.75 9.96
N ILE A 168 -13.38 21.54 10.75
CA ILE A 168 -14.18 22.67 10.28
C ILE A 168 -13.24 23.84 9.97
#